data_AF-A0A842QT31-F1
#
_entry.id   AF-A0A842QT31-F1
#
_cell.length_a   1.000
_cell.length_b   1.000
_cell.length_c   1.000
_cell.angle_alpha   90.00
_cell.angle_beta   90.00
_cell.angle_gamma   90.00
#
_symmetry.space_group_name_H-M   'P 1'
#
loop_
_entity.id
_entity.type
_entity.pdbx_description
1 polymer ?
#
loop_
_entity_poly.entity_id
_entity_poly.type
_entity_poly.pdbx_seq_one_letter_code
_entity_poly.pdbx_strand_id
1 'polypeptide(L)'
;MILASMSFKCQQCGKCCRDLVFRDHGILRGLTLLPEKTELFREEVIEPYLGSGKHPESVTFTILAYQLTETVCPHLAENMCKIYDNRPASCRQFPFSLDPDPDEGVLLGVDLNCPAAVELVNNCTGQIAFSDRDAAAKLFSLKQLAMKKPRQVWIYDLAQEKWVRYDSLD
;
A
#
# COMPACT_ATOMS: atom_id res chain seq x y z
N MET A 1 3.18 14.26 -33.56
CA MET A 1 1.92 13.86 -32.91
C MET A 1 2.08 14.19 -31.43
N ILE A 2 1.38 15.21 -30.93
CA ILE A 2 1.47 15.58 -29.50
C ILE A 2 0.63 14.57 -28.74
N LEU A 3 1.26 13.70 -27.96
CA LEU A 3 0.53 12.84 -27.02
C LEU A 3 -0.05 13.75 -25.95
N ALA A 4 -1.38 13.92 -25.94
CA ALA A 4 -2.04 14.61 -24.83
C ALA A 4 -1.87 13.75 -23.57
N SER A 5 -1.19 14.29 -22.55
CA SER A 5 -1.08 13.63 -21.25
C SER A 5 -2.30 13.96 -20.41
N MET A 6 -2.93 12.94 -19.85
CA MET A 6 -4.01 13.12 -18.88
C MET A 6 -3.46 12.92 -17.46
N SER A 7 -3.84 13.81 -16.55
CA SER A 7 -3.50 13.68 -15.14
C SER A 7 -4.65 13.09 -14.36
N PHE A 8 -4.32 12.18 -13.44
CA PHE A 8 -5.29 11.67 -12.48
C PHE A 8 -5.78 12.80 -11.56
N LYS A 9 -7.09 12.86 -11.33
CA LYS A 9 -7.70 13.76 -10.34
C LYS A 9 -8.65 12.96 -9.46
N CYS A 10 -8.32 12.86 -8.18
CA CYS A 10 -9.20 12.22 -7.21
C CYS A 10 -10.52 12.99 -7.07
N GLN A 11 -11.64 12.27 -7.11
CA GLN A 11 -12.98 12.82 -6.89
C GLN A 11 -13.34 12.98 -5.40
N GLN A 12 -12.42 12.66 -4.48
CA GLN A 12 -12.62 12.68 -3.02
C GLN A 12 -13.87 11.92 -2.54
N CYS A 13 -14.22 10.83 -3.23
CA CYS A 13 -15.43 10.03 -2.94
C CYS A 13 -15.32 9.13 -1.69
N GLY A 14 -14.15 9.05 -1.05
CA GLY A 14 -13.94 8.27 0.17
C GLY A 14 -13.88 6.74 -0.01
N LYS A 15 -14.03 6.22 -1.24
CA LYS A 15 -14.00 4.76 -1.50
C LYS A 15 -12.69 4.10 -1.07
N CYS A 16 -11.54 4.74 -1.32
CA CYS A 16 -10.23 4.22 -0.91
C CYS A 16 -9.99 4.22 0.61
N CYS A 17 -10.90 4.78 1.39
CA CYS A 17 -10.85 4.78 2.85
C CYS A 17 -11.71 3.65 3.45
N ARG A 18 -12.18 2.71 2.64
CA ARG A 18 -13.00 1.56 3.03
C ARG A 18 -12.30 0.28 2.59
N ASP A 19 -12.70 -0.84 3.16
CA ASP A 19 -12.18 -2.17 2.86
C ASP A 19 -10.64 -2.26 2.99
N LEU A 20 -10.10 -1.54 3.99
CA LEU A 20 -8.66 -1.39 4.21
C LEU A 20 -7.99 -2.65 4.75
N VAL A 21 -8.78 -3.60 5.25
CA VAL A 21 -8.32 -4.91 5.72
C VAL A 21 -8.86 -5.97 4.77
N PHE A 22 -7.96 -6.72 4.16
CA PHE A 22 -8.27 -7.69 3.12
C PHE A 22 -7.37 -8.92 3.22
N ARG A 23 -7.79 -10.02 2.58
CA ARG A 23 -6.96 -11.21 2.44
C ARG A 23 -6.11 -11.13 1.18
N ASP A 24 -4.83 -11.44 1.33
CA ASP A 24 -3.84 -11.46 0.26
C ASP A 24 -2.91 -12.65 0.50
N HIS A 25 -2.80 -13.57 -0.46
CA HIS A 25 -2.02 -14.82 -0.34
C HIS A 25 -2.24 -15.58 1.00
N GLY A 26 -3.51 -15.68 1.43
CA GLY A 26 -3.88 -16.37 2.66
C GLY A 26 -3.65 -15.58 3.96
N ILE A 27 -3.02 -14.40 3.90
CA ILE A 27 -2.76 -13.51 5.05
C ILE A 27 -3.84 -12.46 5.14
N LEU A 28 -4.34 -12.19 6.36
CA LEU A 28 -5.17 -11.01 6.60
C LEU A 28 -4.25 -9.82 6.89
N ARG A 29 -4.32 -8.78 6.06
CA ARG A 29 -3.51 -7.59 6.21
C ARG A 29 -4.30 -6.32 6.00
N GLY A 30 -3.80 -5.24 6.59
CA GLY A 30 -4.35 -3.91 6.50
C GLY A 30 -3.61 -2.99 5.54
N LEU A 31 -4.09 -1.75 5.46
CA LEU A 31 -3.42 -0.66 4.77
C LEU A 31 -2.01 -0.47 5.34
N THR A 32 -0.99 -0.60 4.50
CA THR A 32 0.41 -0.43 4.90
C THR A 32 0.70 1.02 5.32
N LEU A 33 1.40 1.18 6.44
CA LEU A 33 1.91 2.44 6.96
C LEU A 33 3.43 2.37 7.05
N LEU A 34 4.11 3.41 6.56
CA LEU A 34 5.53 3.57 6.84
C LEU A 34 5.71 4.13 8.27
N PRO A 35 6.86 3.86 8.93
CA PRO A 35 7.09 4.28 10.31
C PRO A 35 6.85 5.79 10.52
N GLU A 36 7.19 6.65 9.56
CA GLU A 36 7.00 8.11 9.66
C GLU A 36 5.54 8.59 9.52
N LYS A 37 4.58 7.67 9.47
CA LYS A 37 3.14 7.98 9.34
C LYS A 37 2.26 7.25 10.34
N THR A 38 2.82 6.52 11.30
CA THR A 38 2.04 5.86 12.35
C THR A 38 1.35 6.88 13.26
N GLU A 39 2.01 8.01 13.54
CA GLU A 39 1.48 9.14 14.32
C GLU A 39 0.17 9.77 13.80
N LEU A 40 -0.22 9.46 12.56
CA LEU A 40 -1.50 9.90 12.00
C LEU A 40 -2.68 9.13 12.58
N PHE A 41 -2.45 7.99 13.22
CA PHE A 41 -3.50 7.11 13.74
C PHE A 41 -3.27 6.86 15.23
N ARG A 42 -4.32 6.41 15.92
CA ARG A 42 -4.21 6.01 17.32
C ARG A 42 -3.44 4.70 17.42
N GLU A 43 -2.67 4.52 18.48
CA GLU A 43 -1.81 3.34 18.65
C GLU A 43 -2.60 2.03 18.62
N GLU A 44 -3.83 2.02 19.14
CA GLU A 44 -4.64 0.79 19.26
C GLU A 44 -5.13 0.24 17.91
N VAL A 45 -5.00 1.01 16.83
CA VAL A 45 -5.40 0.58 15.48
C VAL A 45 -4.21 0.30 14.56
N ILE A 46 -3.01 0.21 15.12
CA ILE A 46 -1.75 0.02 14.39
C ILE A 46 -1.09 -1.26 14.87
N GLU A 47 -0.78 -2.14 13.92
CA GLU A 47 0.00 -3.35 14.16
C GLU A 47 1.25 -3.37 13.27
N PRO A 48 2.30 -4.12 13.62
CA PRO A 48 3.38 -4.42 12.69
C PRO A 48 2.83 -5.03 11.40
N TYR A 49 3.51 -4.80 10.27
CA TYR A 49 3.16 -5.41 8.98
C TYR A 49 4.33 -6.17 8.37
N LEU A 50 5.43 -5.47 8.11
CA LEU A 50 6.59 -6.04 7.43
C LEU A 50 7.78 -5.96 8.36
N GLY A 51 8.47 -7.07 8.57
CA GLY A 51 9.69 -7.16 9.35
C GLY A 51 10.81 -7.84 8.59
N SER A 52 12.04 -7.58 9.01
CA SER A 52 13.23 -8.20 8.43
C SER A 52 14.17 -8.71 9.51
N GLY A 53 14.63 -9.95 9.36
CA GLY A 53 15.57 -10.61 10.27
C GLY A 53 15.56 -12.14 10.09
N LYS A 54 16.43 -12.82 10.84
CA LYS A 54 16.52 -14.30 10.79
C LYS A 54 15.24 -14.98 11.31
N HIS A 55 14.66 -14.43 12.37
CA HIS A 55 13.37 -14.81 12.96
C HIS A 55 12.83 -13.61 13.79
N PRO A 56 11.52 -13.53 14.07
CA PRO A 56 10.90 -12.41 14.78
C PRO A 56 11.47 -12.13 16.18
N GLU A 57 11.96 -13.16 16.87
CA GLU A 57 12.53 -13.06 18.23
C GLU A 57 14.02 -12.70 18.21
N SER A 58 14.62 -12.49 17.03
CA SER A 58 16.04 -12.14 16.90
C SER A 58 16.28 -10.70 17.35
N VAL A 59 17.39 -10.46 18.05
CA VAL A 59 17.82 -9.10 18.44
C VAL A 59 18.08 -8.17 17.25
N THR A 60 18.29 -8.74 16.06
CA THR A 60 18.47 -8.01 14.80
C THR A 60 17.19 -7.86 13.99
N PHE A 61 16.05 -8.32 14.50
CA PHE A 61 14.78 -8.18 13.81
C PHE A 61 14.32 -6.72 13.86
N THR A 62 13.98 -6.17 12.71
CA THR A 62 13.51 -4.79 12.59
C THR A 62 12.15 -4.75 11.90
N ILE A 63 11.20 -4.03 12.49
CA ILE A 63 9.93 -3.71 11.86
C ILE A 63 10.17 -2.58 10.84
N LEU A 64 9.82 -2.85 9.59
CA LEU A 64 10.04 -1.95 8.45
C LEU A 64 8.77 -1.19 8.08
N ALA A 65 7.60 -1.76 8.36
CA ALA A 65 6.31 -1.15 8.10
C ALA A 65 5.26 -1.67 9.08
N TYR A 66 4.20 -0.88 9.22
CA TYR A 66 3.03 -1.14 10.05
C TYR A 66 1.79 -1.28 9.16
N GLN A 67 0.65 -1.61 9.74
CA GLN A 67 -0.65 -1.70 9.08
C GLN A 67 -1.77 -1.22 9.97
N LEU A 68 -2.85 -0.73 9.35
CA LEU A 68 -4.09 -0.45 10.05
C LEU A 68 -4.90 -1.73 10.29
N THR A 69 -5.50 -1.86 11.46
CA THR A 69 -6.40 -2.97 11.79
C THR A 69 -7.86 -2.69 11.48
N GLU A 70 -8.19 -1.43 11.17
CA GLU A 70 -9.55 -0.98 10.90
C GLU A 70 -9.92 -1.16 9.42
N THR A 71 -11.08 -1.76 9.15
CA THR A 71 -11.62 -1.92 7.79
C THR A 71 -12.02 -0.59 7.17
N VAL A 72 -12.39 0.41 7.98
CA VAL A 72 -12.72 1.77 7.54
C VAL A 72 -11.74 2.74 8.17
N CYS A 73 -11.16 3.63 7.36
CA CYS A 73 -10.20 4.62 7.83
C CYS A 73 -10.81 5.50 8.94
N PRO A 74 -10.15 5.64 10.10
CA PRO A 74 -10.60 6.54 11.17
C PRO A 74 -10.75 8.01 10.75
N HIS A 75 -10.08 8.42 9.67
CA HIS A 75 -10.16 9.79 9.12
C HIS A 75 -11.25 9.98 8.06
N LEU A 76 -12.06 8.96 7.78
CA LEU A 76 -13.19 9.08 6.87
C LEU A 76 -14.37 9.72 7.59
N ALA A 77 -14.78 10.91 7.14
CA ALA A 77 -15.98 11.57 7.65
C ALA A 77 -16.71 12.27 6.49
N GLU A 78 -18.03 12.09 6.44
CA GLU A 78 -18.89 12.63 5.37
C GLU A 78 -18.43 12.21 3.96
N ASN A 79 -17.95 10.97 3.82
CA ASN A 79 -17.36 10.41 2.60
C ASN A 79 -16.08 11.11 2.11
N MET A 80 -15.44 11.94 2.95
CA MET A 80 -14.18 12.60 2.63
C MET A 80 -13.07 12.23 3.63
N CYS A 81 -11.83 12.18 3.14
CA CYS A 81 -10.66 11.96 3.98
C CYS A 81 -10.26 13.28 4.65
N LYS A 82 -10.36 13.37 5.98
CA LYS A 82 -10.05 14.59 6.74
C LYS A 82 -8.55 14.93 6.76
N ILE A 83 -7.68 13.97 6.43
CA ILE A 83 -6.23 14.16 6.31
C ILE A 83 -5.73 14.13 4.86
N TYR A 84 -6.55 14.56 3.89
CA TYR A 84 -6.28 14.38 2.46
C TYR A 84 -4.88 14.87 2.03
N ASP A 85 -4.43 16.02 2.52
CA ASP A 85 -3.11 16.57 2.16
C ASP A 85 -1.96 15.86 2.91
N ASN A 86 -2.24 15.27 4.07
CA ASN A 86 -1.27 14.58 4.92
C ASN A 86 -1.34 13.05 4.81
N ARG A 87 -1.98 12.54 3.75
CA ARG A 87 -2.16 11.10 3.50
C ARG A 87 -0.84 10.31 3.58
N PRO A 88 -0.86 9.09 4.16
CA PRO A 88 0.30 8.20 4.14
C PRO A 88 0.63 7.72 2.73
N ALA A 89 1.82 7.15 2.53
CA ALA A 89 2.31 6.74 1.21
C ALA A 89 1.33 5.84 0.45
N SER A 90 0.71 4.87 1.15
CA SER A 90 -0.26 3.94 0.53
C SER A 90 -1.50 4.65 -0.02
N CYS A 91 -1.96 5.69 0.69
CA CYS A 91 -3.09 6.51 0.26
C CYS A 91 -2.73 7.55 -0.82
N ARG A 92 -1.45 7.95 -0.91
CA ARG A 92 -0.95 8.89 -1.93
C ARG A 92 -0.74 8.21 -3.28
N GLN A 93 -0.17 7.00 -3.29
CA GLN A 93 0.01 6.26 -4.54
C GLN A 93 -1.33 5.86 -5.19
N PHE A 94 -2.36 5.59 -4.37
CA PHE A 94 -3.69 5.18 -4.85
C PHE A 94 -4.24 6.18 -5.87
N PRO A 95 -4.75 5.73 -7.02
CA PRO A 95 -5.15 4.35 -7.38
C PRO A 95 -4.03 3.51 -8.01
N PHE A 96 -2.82 4.04 -8.09
CA PHE A 96 -1.70 3.36 -8.72
C PHE A 96 -0.86 2.62 -7.69
N SER A 97 -0.22 1.53 -8.11
CA SER A 97 0.81 0.85 -7.35
C SER A 97 1.99 0.49 -8.24
N LEU A 98 3.18 0.45 -7.65
CA LEU A 98 4.33 -0.17 -8.30
C LEU A 98 4.52 -1.55 -7.69
N ASP A 99 4.64 -2.54 -8.56
CA ASP A 99 4.81 -3.94 -8.21
C ASP A 99 6.05 -4.48 -8.91
N PRO A 100 6.93 -5.20 -8.19
CA PRO A 100 8.13 -5.75 -8.80
C PRO A 100 7.76 -6.93 -9.70
N ASP A 101 8.43 -6.99 -10.86
CA ASP A 101 8.23 -8.05 -11.85
C ASP A 101 9.56 -8.69 -12.21
N PRO A 102 9.64 -10.03 -12.28
CA PRO A 102 10.89 -10.73 -12.60
C PRO A 102 11.47 -10.38 -13.99
N ASP A 103 10.62 -10.08 -14.97
CA ASP A 103 11.00 -9.94 -16.38
C ASP A 103 11.09 -8.46 -16.81
N GLU A 104 10.08 -7.67 -16.44
CA GLU A 104 9.93 -6.25 -16.81
C GLU A 104 10.46 -5.28 -15.74
N GLY A 105 10.86 -5.81 -14.58
CA GLY A 105 11.41 -5.08 -13.44
C GLY A 105 10.39 -4.30 -12.61
N VAL A 106 9.44 -3.60 -13.25
CA VAL A 106 8.36 -2.85 -12.59
C VAL A 106 7.06 -2.95 -13.37
N LEU A 107 6.00 -3.40 -12.71
CA LEU A 107 4.61 -3.30 -13.17
C LEU A 107 3.90 -2.12 -12.51
N LEU A 108 3.03 -1.47 -13.27
CA LEU A 108 2.09 -0.47 -12.78
C LEU A 108 0.73 -1.12 -12.56
N GLY A 109 0.33 -1.26 -11.30
CA GLY A 109 -1.03 -1.62 -10.92
C GLY A 109 -1.96 -0.41 -10.98
N VAL A 110 -3.22 -0.65 -11.33
CA VAL A 110 -4.29 0.35 -11.29
C VAL A 110 -5.51 -0.26 -10.58
N ASP A 111 -5.92 0.34 -9.47
CA ASP A 111 -7.10 -0.09 -8.73
C ASP A 111 -8.39 0.45 -9.37
N LEU A 112 -9.14 -0.46 -9.99
CA LEU A 112 -10.40 -0.17 -10.69
C LEU A 112 -11.59 0.07 -9.75
N ASN A 113 -11.42 -0.05 -8.43
CA ASN A 113 -12.41 0.42 -7.46
C ASN A 113 -12.43 1.95 -7.37
N CYS A 114 -11.42 2.65 -7.89
CA CYS A 114 -11.39 4.10 -8.01
C CYS A 114 -12.18 4.57 -9.24
N PRO A 115 -13.31 5.30 -9.09
CA PRO A 115 -14.09 5.76 -10.24
C PRO A 115 -13.30 6.72 -11.14
N ALA A 116 -12.45 7.56 -10.56
CA ALA A 116 -11.58 8.46 -11.31
C ALA A 116 -10.50 7.72 -12.11
N ALA A 117 -10.03 6.56 -11.61
CA ALA A 117 -9.08 5.73 -12.36
C ALA A 117 -9.78 5.06 -13.55
N VAL A 118 -10.99 4.53 -13.34
CA VAL A 118 -11.81 3.93 -14.40
C VAL A 118 -12.09 4.94 -15.50
N GLU A 119 -12.51 6.16 -15.13
CA GLU A 119 -12.74 7.25 -16.10
C GLU A 119 -11.45 7.60 -16.85
N LEU A 120 -10.31 7.69 -16.15
CA LEU A 120 -9.02 7.99 -16.76
C LEU A 120 -8.59 6.91 -17.76
N VAL A 121 -8.67 5.63 -17.38
CA VAL A 121 -8.26 4.51 -18.23
C VAL A 121 -9.15 4.41 -19.47
N ASN A 122 -10.46 4.61 -19.32
CA ASN A 122 -11.40 4.52 -20.45
C ASN A 122 -11.26 5.67 -21.46
N ASN A 123 -10.79 6.84 -21.02
CA ASN A 123 -10.74 8.05 -21.84
C ASN A 123 -9.32 8.44 -22.28
N CYS A 124 -8.27 7.77 -21.79
CA CYS A 124 -6.89 8.08 -22.15
C CYS A 124 -6.38 7.12 -23.24
N THR A 125 -6.06 7.67 -24.41
CA THR A 125 -5.34 6.96 -25.48
C THR A 125 -3.84 7.26 -25.50
N GLY A 126 -3.37 7.98 -24.48
CA GLY A 126 -2.01 8.51 -24.38
C GLY A 126 -1.32 8.13 -23.07
N GLN A 127 -0.43 9.01 -22.61
CA GLN A 127 0.30 8.80 -21.37
C GLN A 127 -0.50 9.31 -20.16
N ILE A 128 -0.51 8.53 -19.08
CA ILE A 128 -1.06 8.92 -17.80
C ILE A 128 0.07 9.48 -16.93
N ALA A 129 -0.10 10.70 -16.43
CA ALA A 129 0.83 11.29 -15.48
C ALA A 129 0.59 10.69 -14.08
N PHE A 130 1.63 10.05 -13.52
CA PHE A 130 1.60 9.52 -12.16
C PHE A 130 2.25 10.52 -11.17
N SER A 131 1.42 11.32 -10.51
CA SER A 131 1.86 12.45 -9.66
C SER A 131 2.57 12.03 -8.38
N ASP A 132 2.21 10.90 -7.78
CA ASP A 132 2.66 10.49 -6.45
C ASP A 132 3.71 9.37 -6.50
N ARG A 133 4.59 9.43 -7.51
CA ARG A 133 5.63 8.42 -7.77
C ARG A 133 6.57 8.21 -6.58
N ASP A 134 6.90 9.26 -5.83
CA ASP A 134 7.80 9.15 -4.67
C ASP A 134 7.19 8.31 -3.55
N ALA A 135 5.89 8.46 -3.30
CA ALA A 135 5.17 7.64 -2.32
C ALA A 135 5.15 6.17 -2.74
N ALA A 136 4.91 5.91 -4.03
CA ALA A 136 4.93 4.57 -4.59
C ALA A 136 6.33 3.95 -4.56
N ALA A 137 7.38 4.72 -4.83
CA ALA A 137 8.77 4.25 -4.81
C ALA A 137 9.20 3.78 -3.41
N LYS A 138 8.74 4.45 -2.34
CA LYS A 138 8.99 4.01 -0.96
C LYS A 138 8.38 2.63 -0.68
N LEU A 139 7.12 2.43 -1.05
CA LEU A 139 6.43 1.16 -0.86
C LEU A 139 6.97 0.05 -1.77
N PHE A 140 7.34 0.41 -3.00
CA PHE A 140 8.01 -0.47 -3.94
C PHE A 140 9.33 -1.00 -3.39
N SER A 141 10.11 -0.16 -2.71
CA SER A 141 11.38 -0.56 -2.08
C SER A 141 11.17 -1.65 -1.01
N LEU A 142 10.05 -1.61 -0.27
CA LEU A 142 9.68 -2.67 0.68
C LEU A 142 9.34 -3.98 -0.04
N LYS A 143 8.56 -3.92 -1.13
CA LYS A 143 8.22 -5.09 -1.97
C LYS A 143 9.47 -5.71 -2.60
N GLN A 144 10.39 -4.89 -3.10
CA GLN A 144 11.66 -5.35 -3.64
C GLN A 144 12.53 -6.04 -2.58
N LEU A 145 12.54 -5.54 -1.34
CA LEU A 145 13.26 -6.18 -0.26
C LEU A 145 12.70 -7.58 0.00
N ALA A 146 11.37 -7.72 0.04
CA ALA A 146 10.69 -9.01 0.22
C ALA A 146 11.08 -10.00 -0.89
N MET A 147 11.07 -9.58 -2.16
CA MET A 147 11.50 -10.44 -3.27
C MET A 147 12.98 -10.79 -3.27
N LYS A 148 13.86 -9.85 -2.90
CA LYS A 148 15.32 -10.08 -2.90
C LYS A 148 15.78 -10.96 -1.74
N LYS A 149 15.07 -10.91 -0.61
CA LYS A 149 15.44 -11.63 0.63
C LYS A 149 14.22 -12.33 1.26
N PRO A 150 13.53 -13.21 0.53
CA PRO A 150 12.23 -13.75 0.96
C PRO A 150 12.34 -14.62 2.23
N ARG A 151 13.51 -15.21 2.49
CA ARG A 151 13.82 -15.97 3.72
C ARG A 151 14.13 -15.12 4.95
N GLN A 152 14.32 -13.82 4.78
CA GLN A 152 14.61 -12.88 5.87
C GLN A 152 13.47 -11.89 6.09
N VAL A 153 12.45 -11.90 5.25
CA VAL A 153 11.31 -11.00 5.34
C VAL A 153 10.10 -11.75 5.91
N TRP A 154 9.37 -11.06 6.77
CA TRP A 154 8.24 -11.59 7.51
C TRP A 154 7.06 -10.64 7.37
N ILE A 155 5.86 -11.20 7.21
CA ILE A 155 4.59 -10.48 7.22
C ILE A 155 3.84 -10.83 8.51
N TYR A 156 3.33 -9.82 9.20
CA TYR A 156 2.46 -10.03 10.36
C TYR A 156 1.01 -10.23 9.87
N ASP A 157 0.45 -11.40 10.17
CA ASP A 157 -0.92 -11.77 9.83
C ASP A 157 -1.89 -11.32 10.93
N LEU A 158 -2.81 -10.42 10.60
CA LEU A 158 -3.80 -9.92 11.53
C LEU A 158 -4.81 -11.00 11.97
N ALA A 159 -5.03 -12.04 11.16
CA ALA A 159 -5.97 -13.11 11.52
C ALA A 159 -5.38 -14.08 12.55
N GLN A 160 -4.07 -14.27 12.53
CA GLN A 160 -3.37 -15.24 13.36
C GLN A 160 -2.50 -14.56 14.44
N GLU A 161 -2.42 -13.23 14.42
CA GLU A 161 -1.59 -12.41 15.31
C GLU A 161 -0.15 -12.92 15.41
N LYS A 162 0.43 -13.26 14.25
CA LYS A 162 1.77 -13.84 14.18
C LYS A 162 2.50 -13.45 12.92
N TRP A 163 3.82 -13.52 13.00
CA TRP A 163 4.71 -13.40 11.86
C TRP A 163 4.69 -14.68 11.01
N VAL A 164 4.53 -14.50 9.70
CA VAL A 164 4.63 -15.52 8.66
C VAL A 164 5.78 -15.15 7.75
N ARG A 165 6.61 -16.13 7.38
CA ARG A 165 7.78 -15.87 6.53
C ARG A 165 7.33 -15.61 5.10
N TYR A 166 7.96 -14.65 4.42
CA TYR A 166 7.51 -14.22 3.09
C TYR A 166 7.60 -15.33 2.03
N ASP A 167 8.63 -16.18 2.10
CA ASP A 167 8.80 -17.31 1.17
C ASP A 167 7.82 -18.49 1.38
N SER A 168 6.95 -18.42 2.39
CA SER A 168 5.87 -19.40 2.61
C SER A 168 4.50 -18.90 2.16
N LEU A 169 4.45 -17.73 1.51
CA LEU A 169 3.24 -17.18 0.91
C LEU A 169 3.20 -17.67 -0.54
N ASP A 170 2.38 -18.68 -0.79
CA ASP A 170 2.18 -19.29 -2.13
C ASP A 170 1.44 -18.34 -3.08
#